data_AF-A0AAV0MIY6-F1
#
_entry.id   AF-A0AAV0MIY6-F1
#
_cell.length_a   1.000
_cell.length_b   1.000
_cell.length_c   1.000
_cell.angle_alpha   90.00
_cell.angle_beta   90.00
_cell.angle_gamma   90.00
#
_symmetry.space_group_name_H-M   'P 1'
#
loop_
_entity.id
_entity.type
_entity.pdbx_description
1 polymer ?
#
loop_
_entity_poly.entity_id
_entity_poly.type
_entity_poly.pdbx_seq_one_letter_code
_entity_poly.pdbx_strand_id
1 'polypeptide(L)'
;MVLNIRADIRIGCHLDLLLGKLAVQAQRLDANGQFQPLLMISFMYGSWGEIIHDIKNLSAEVCGNYLEHVVELLSSCSSDFIDLIRQSILQGGRSLNDLSLPVMKAVIDTLKDKAEEDLKQLKGITATYRMTNKPLPVRHSPYVSGLLRPVKAFLEGERATTYLTEEVRKELLLGTAIAITDCYSKLATELVSLARKTESSLQKIRQGAQRRAGTSSDVSDHSISDTDKMCMQLFLDIQEYGRNLAALGVDAANIPSYRSLWQCVAPSDRQNVISL
;
A
#
# COMPACT_ATOMS: atom_id res chain seq x y z
N MET A 1 11.96 12.18 -46.67
CA MET A 1 10.84 13.07 -46.31
C MET A 1 9.50 12.34 -46.10
N VAL A 2 9.20 11.23 -46.79
CA VAL A 2 7.93 10.47 -46.62
C VAL A 2 7.91 9.51 -45.41
N LEU A 3 9.07 9.19 -44.83
CA LEU A 3 9.19 8.29 -43.67
C LEU A 3 8.90 8.97 -42.32
N ASN A 4 9.13 10.28 -42.17
CA ASN A 4 8.83 11.01 -40.92
C ASN A 4 7.33 11.23 -40.72
N ILE A 5 6.59 11.50 -41.80
CA ILE A 5 5.12 11.71 -41.74
C ILE A 5 4.40 10.44 -41.29
N ARG A 6 4.94 9.24 -41.56
CA ARG A 6 4.36 7.98 -41.08
C ARG A 6 4.61 7.74 -39.58
N ALA A 7 5.68 8.27 -39.00
CA ALA A 7 5.93 8.20 -37.56
C ALA A 7 5.03 9.21 -36.82
N ASP A 8 4.92 10.44 -37.34
CA ASP A 8 4.07 11.50 -36.78
C ASP A 8 2.58 11.16 -36.83
N ILE A 9 2.09 10.52 -37.89
CA ILE A 9 0.69 10.02 -37.95
C ILE A 9 0.49 8.84 -37.00
N ARG A 10 1.50 7.99 -36.77
CA ARG A 10 1.39 6.87 -35.81
C ARG A 10 1.36 7.35 -34.38
N ILE A 11 2.16 8.37 -34.05
CA ILE A 11 2.21 9.02 -32.74
C ILE A 11 0.94 9.84 -32.52
N GLY A 12 0.47 10.61 -33.52
CA GLY A 12 -0.79 11.33 -33.48
C GLY A 12 -2.01 10.43 -33.30
N CYS A 13 -2.10 9.32 -34.05
CA CYS A 13 -3.17 8.33 -33.85
C CYS A 13 -3.04 7.58 -32.50
N HIS A 14 -1.82 7.37 -31.99
CA HIS A 14 -1.64 6.81 -30.65
C HIS A 14 -1.98 7.81 -29.56
N LEU A 15 -1.69 9.11 -29.72
CA LEU A 15 -2.08 10.19 -28.83
C LEU A 15 -3.59 10.38 -28.87
N ASP A 16 -4.25 10.39 -30.02
CA ASP A 16 -5.71 10.53 -30.09
C ASP A 16 -6.41 9.28 -29.55
N LEU A 17 -5.80 8.10 -29.68
CA LEU A 17 -6.28 6.87 -29.05
C LEU A 17 -5.97 6.85 -27.54
N LEU A 18 -4.83 7.38 -27.08
CA LEU A 18 -4.44 7.47 -25.67
C LEU A 18 -5.20 8.57 -24.97
N LEU A 19 -5.31 9.77 -25.51
CA LEU A 19 -6.14 10.88 -25.06
C LEU A 19 -7.62 10.54 -25.20
N GLY A 20 -8.03 9.82 -26.23
CA GLY A 20 -9.39 9.29 -26.33
C GLY A 20 -9.68 8.26 -25.24
N LYS A 21 -8.74 7.33 -24.97
CA LYS A 21 -8.85 6.38 -23.85
C LYS A 21 -8.76 7.06 -22.50
N LEU A 22 -7.86 8.04 -22.32
CA LEU A 22 -7.60 8.81 -21.10
C LEU A 22 -8.72 9.79 -20.81
N ALA A 23 -9.32 10.44 -21.81
CA ALA A 23 -10.49 11.31 -21.65
C ALA A 23 -11.75 10.49 -21.34
N VAL A 24 -11.89 9.33 -21.99
CA VAL A 24 -12.90 8.33 -21.63
C VAL A 24 -12.63 7.73 -20.25
N GLN A 25 -11.38 7.63 -19.78
CA GLN A 25 -10.98 7.16 -18.44
C GLN A 25 -11.09 8.25 -17.36
N ALA A 26 -10.89 9.52 -17.71
CA ALA A 26 -11.06 10.69 -16.84
C ALA A 26 -12.55 10.94 -16.54
N GLN A 27 -13.44 10.64 -17.49
CA GLN A 27 -14.89 10.57 -17.25
C GLN A 27 -15.33 9.36 -16.39
N ARG A 28 -14.40 8.48 -16.00
CA ARG A 28 -14.66 7.24 -15.24
C ARG A 28 -13.97 7.19 -13.88
N LEU A 29 -13.39 8.32 -13.48
CA LEU A 29 -13.06 8.63 -12.09
C LEU A 29 -14.34 9.15 -11.42
N ASP A 30 -14.64 8.66 -10.23
CA ASP A 30 -15.73 9.23 -9.43
C ASP A 30 -15.38 10.65 -8.94
N ALA A 31 -16.31 11.32 -8.27
CA ALA A 31 -16.11 12.67 -7.75
C ALA A 31 -14.93 12.80 -6.76
N ASN A 32 -14.37 11.67 -6.28
CA ASN A 32 -13.22 11.60 -5.39
C ASN A 32 -11.92 11.21 -6.11
N GLY A 33 -11.94 11.07 -7.44
CA GLY A 33 -10.78 10.67 -8.22
C GLY A 33 -10.47 9.17 -8.13
N GLN A 34 -11.45 8.32 -7.80
CA GLN A 34 -11.27 6.87 -7.71
C GLN A 34 -11.80 6.15 -8.96
N PHE A 35 -11.09 5.12 -9.42
CA PHE A 35 -11.53 4.28 -10.55
C PHE A 35 -12.67 3.35 -10.13
N GLN A 36 -13.66 3.15 -11.02
CA GLN A 36 -14.78 2.24 -10.75
C GLN A 36 -14.34 0.77 -10.58
N PRO A 37 -14.99 -0.02 -9.70
CA PRO A 37 -14.56 -1.38 -9.32
C PRO A 37 -14.45 -2.38 -10.48
N LEU A 38 -15.33 -2.30 -11.48
CA LEU A 38 -15.35 -3.21 -12.63
C LEU A 38 -14.17 -3.01 -13.59
N LEU A 39 -13.56 -1.82 -13.60
CA LEU A 39 -12.36 -1.52 -14.41
C LEU A 39 -11.07 -1.93 -13.71
N MET A 40 -11.07 -2.02 -12.37
CA MET A 40 -9.94 -2.49 -11.58
C MET A 40 -9.47 -3.86 -12.07
N ILE A 41 -10.39 -4.73 -12.48
CA ILE A 41 -10.09 -6.10 -12.95
C ILE A 41 -9.31 -6.11 -14.28
N SER A 42 -9.71 -5.32 -15.29
CA SER A 42 -9.00 -5.27 -16.58
C SER A 42 -7.59 -4.68 -16.42
N PHE A 43 -7.50 -3.67 -15.58
CA PHE A 43 -6.25 -3.03 -15.21
C PHE A 43 -5.34 -3.97 -14.39
N MET A 44 -5.89 -4.71 -13.42
CA MET A 44 -5.23 -5.70 -12.55
C MET A 44 -4.51 -6.81 -13.34
N TYR A 45 -4.92 -7.10 -14.58
CA TYR A 45 -4.32 -8.14 -15.42
C TYR A 45 -3.35 -7.60 -16.49
N GLY A 46 -2.88 -6.35 -16.34
CA GLY A 46 -1.48 -6.04 -16.61
C GLY A 46 -1.13 -5.05 -17.72
N SER A 47 -1.87 -3.95 -17.87
CA SER A 47 -1.43 -2.81 -18.69
C SER A 47 -0.90 -1.62 -17.88
N TRP A 48 -0.84 -1.69 -16.54
CA TRP A 48 -0.37 -0.56 -15.73
C TRP A 48 1.10 -0.17 -15.98
N GLY A 49 1.97 -1.17 -16.12
CA GLY A 49 3.40 -0.93 -16.39
C GLY A 49 3.60 -0.21 -17.72
N GLU A 50 2.87 -0.65 -18.74
CA GLU A 50 2.80 -0.02 -20.05
C GLU A 50 2.29 1.42 -19.93
N ILE A 51 1.25 1.66 -19.13
CA ILE A 51 0.67 3.00 -18.95
C ILE A 51 1.63 3.97 -18.24
N ILE A 52 2.30 3.54 -17.15
CA ILE A 52 3.29 4.40 -16.49
C ILE A 52 4.46 4.71 -17.43
N HIS A 53 4.91 3.71 -18.19
CA HIS A 53 5.98 3.85 -19.16
C HIS A 53 5.58 4.81 -20.30
N ASP A 54 4.39 4.62 -20.88
CA ASP A 54 3.84 5.44 -21.95
C ASP A 54 3.63 6.88 -21.51
N ILE A 55 3.12 7.11 -20.29
CA ILE A 55 2.97 8.46 -19.71
C ILE A 55 4.33 9.16 -19.63
N LYS A 56 5.36 8.47 -19.14
CA LYS A 56 6.71 9.04 -19.00
C LYS A 56 7.34 9.34 -20.36
N ASN A 57 7.24 8.39 -21.31
CA ASN A 57 7.77 8.58 -22.66
C ASN A 57 7.07 9.71 -23.39
N LEU A 58 5.73 9.76 -23.30
CA LEU A 58 4.93 10.81 -23.91
C LEU A 58 5.28 12.19 -23.32
N SER A 59 5.42 12.28 -22.00
CA SER A 59 5.82 13.53 -21.35
C SER A 59 7.22 13.99 -21.80
N ALA A 60 8.17 13.07 -21.91
CA ALA A 60 9.51 13.36 -22.39
C ALA A 60 9.53 13.83 -23.85
N GLU A 61 8.76 13.17 -24.72
CA GLU A 61 8.68 13.54 -26.15
C GLU A 61 8.00 14.90 -26.34
N VAL A 62 6.90 15.15 -25.63
CA VAL A 62 6.14 16.42 -25.69
C VAL A 62 6.99 17.60 -25.19
N CYS A 63 7.78 17.40 -24.13
CA CYS A 63 8.65 18.43 -23.58
C CYS A 63 10.00 18.57 -24.31
N GLY A 64 10.37 17.58 -25.13
CA GLY A 64 11.61 17.55 -25.90
C GLY A 64 11.40 17.92 -27.36
N ASN A 65 11.60 16.95 -28.25
CA ASN A 65 11.64 17.16 -29.71
C ASN A 65 10.38 17.85 -30.25
N TYR A 66 9.20 17.51 -29.73
CA TYR A 66 7.96 18.13 -30.18
C TYR A 66 7.94 19.63 -29.89
N LEU A 67 8.34 20.03 -28.69
CA LEU A 67 8.44 21.43 -28.30
C LEU A 67 9.46 22.18 -29.17
N GLU A 68 10.63 21.59 -29.41
CA GLU A 68 11.66 22.18 -30.27
C GLU A 68 11.15 22.40 -31.69
N HIS A 69 10.47 21.40 -32.26
CA HIS A 69 9.91 21.47 -33.60
C HIS A 69 8.81 22.55 -33.72
N VAL A 70 7.90 22.62 -32.75
CA VAL A 70 6.85 23.65 -32.71
C VAL A 70 7.47 25.05 -32.61
N VAL A 71 8.51 25.23 -31.80
CA VAL A 71 9.22 26.51 -31.67
C VAL A 71 9.91 26.90 -32.99
N GLU A 72 10.53 25.95 -33.69
CA GLU A 72 11.18 26.19 -34.98
C GLU A 72 10.18 26.63 -36.07
N LEU A 73 9.03 25.94 -36.16
CA LEU A 73 7.96 26.27 -37.10
C LEU A 73 7.35 27.66 -36.85
N LEU A 74 7.36 28.11 -35.59
CA LEU A 74 6.80 29.41 -35.18
C LEU A 74 7.86 30.51 -35.12
N SER A 75 9.05 30.30 -35.68
CA SER A 75 10.19 31.24 -35.58
C SER A 75 9.94 32.61 -36.20
N SER A 76 8.94 32.75 -37.09
CA SER A 76 8.49 34.03 -37.65
C SER A 76 7.49 34.79 -36.77
N CYS A 77 7.01 34.20 -35.68
CA CYS A 77 6.03 34.82 -34.77
C CYS A 77 6.72 35.71 -33.70
N SER A 78 5.93 36.46 -32.93
CA SER A 78 6.46 37.25 -31.81
C SER A 78 6.97 36.36 -30.68
N SER A 79 8.00 36.83 -29.96
CA SER A 79 8.58 36.13 -28.80
C SER A 79 7.52 35.79 -27.76
N ASP A 80 6.64 36.73 -27.44
CA ASP A 80 5.60 36.56 -26.40
C ASP A 80 4.63 35.42 -26.74
N PHE A 81 4.33 35.24 -28.03
CA PHE A 81 3.46 34.16 -28.49
C PHE A 81 4.17 32.80 -28.42
N ILE A 82 5.44 32.75 -28.83
CA ILE A 82 6.27 31.53 -28.75
C ILE A 82 6.44 31.09 -27.29
N ASP A 83 6.66 32.04 -26.38
CA ASP A 83 6.79 31.79 -24.94
C ASP A 83 5.49 31.25 -24.34
N LEU A 84 4.34 31.79 -24.74
CA LEU A 84 3.03 31.29 -24.29
C LEU A 84 2.79 29.84 -24.72
N ILE A 85 3.09 29.50 -25.99
CA ILE A 85 2.95 28.14 -26.50
C ILE A 85 3.91 27.18 -25.79
N ARG A 86 5.16 27.61 -25.58
CA ARG A 86 6.16 26.84 -24.82
C ARG A 86 5.67 26.53 -23.41
N GLN A 87 5.16 27.53 -22.70
CA GLN A 87 4.61 27.35 -21.35
C GLN A 87 3.42 26.39 -21.34
N SER A 88 2.53 26.49 -22.33
CA SER A 88 1.36 25.60 -22.47
C SER A 88 1.78 24.15 -22.70
N ILE A 89 2.73 23.90 -23.61
CA ILE A 89 3.24 22.54 -23.89
C ILE A 89 3.94 21.95 -22.67
N LEU A 90 4.81 22.72 -22.01
CA LEU A 90 5.48 22.28 -20.78
C LEU A 90 4.47 22.02 -19.65
N GLN A 91 3.40 22.81 -19.56
CA GLN A 91 2.33 22.56 -18.61
C GLN A 91 1.58 21.26 -18.94
N GLY A 92 1.30 20.98 -20.22
CA GLY A 92 0.73 19.72 -20.65
C GLY A 92 1.60 18.51 -20.28
N GLY A 93 2.92 18.61 -20.49
CA GLY A 93 3.87 17.58 -20.10
C GLY A 93 3.94 17.34 -18.59
N ARG A 94 3.84 18.40 -17.78
CA ARG A 94 3.68 18.28 -16.32
C ARG A 94 2.39 17.57 -15.94
N SER A 95 1.25 17.99 -16.49
CA SER A 95 -0.04 17.35 -16.24
C SER A 95 -0.04 15.87 -16.61
N LEU A 96 0.67 15.47 -17.68
CA LEU A 96 0.86 14.07 -18.03
C LEU A 96 1.65 13.31 -16.96
N ASN A 97 2.77 13.86 -16.49
CA ASN A 97 3.53 13.24 -15.39
C ASN A 97 2.70 13.15 -14.10
N ASP A 98 1.85 14.12 -13.82
CA ASP A 98 0.98 14.12 -12.65
C ASP A 98 -0.04 12.96 -12.70
N LEU A 99 -0.38 12.42 -13.88
CA LEU A 99 -1.22 11.22 -14.02
C LEU A 99 -0.52 9.93 -13.55
N SER A 100 0.82 9.92 -13.44
CA SER A 100 1.54 8.76 -12.91
C SER A 100 1.21 8.50 -11.43
N LEU A 101 0.95 9.56 -10.65
CA LEU A 101 0.62 9.49 -9.23
C LEU A 101 -0.68 8.71 -8.94
N PRO A 102 -1.84 9.05 -9.53
CA PRO A 102 -3.07 8.31 -9.30
C PRO A 102 -2.98 6.87 -9.81
N VAL A 103 -2.22 6.61 -10.88
CA VAL A 103 -1.96 5.25 -11.37
C VAL A 103 -1.16 4.43 -10.35
N MET A 104 -0.05 4.96 -9.85
CA MET A 104 0.74 4.30 -8.80
C MET A 104 -0.10 4.06 -7.54
N LYS A 105 -0.91 5.04 -7.15
CA LYS A 105 -1.82 4.91 -6.02
C LYS A 105 -2.83 3.77 -6.23
N ALA A 106 -3.44 3.65 -7.40
CA ALA A 106 -4.37 2.56 -7.69
C ALA A 106 -3.71 1.17 -7.62
N VAL A 107 -2.46 1.05 -8.06
CA VAL A 107 -1.67 -0.18 -7.94
C VAL A 107 -1.40 -0.50 -6.46
N ILE A 108 -0.96 0.49 -5.68
CA ILE A 108 -0.73 0.35 -4.24
C ILE A 108 -2.01 -0.11 -3.54
N ASP A 109 -3.14 0.55 -3.79
CA ASP A 109 -4.42 0.22 -3.18
C ASP A 109 -4.87 -1.20 -3.55
N THR A 110 -4.68 -1.62 -4.81
CA THR A 110 -4.97 -2.99 -5.27
C THR A 110 -4.12 -4.04 -4.56
N LEU A 111 -2.81 -3.80 -4.41
CA LEU A 111 -1.91 -4.73 -3.72
C LEU A 111 -2.22 -4.80 -2.22
N LYS A 112 -2.55 -3.65 -1.62
CA LYS A 112 -3.01 -3.55 -0.24
C LYS A 112 -4.30 -4.34 -0.03
N ASP A 113 -5.28 -4.22 -0.92
CA ASP A 113 -6.56 -4.94 -0.81
C ASP A 113 -6.36 -6.46 -0.84
N LYS A 114 -5.43 -6.96 -1.66
CA LYS A 114 -5.05 -8.39 -1.67
C LYS A 114 -4.43 -8.83 -0.35
N ALA A 115 -3.52 -8.04 0.21
CA ALA A 115 -2.92 -8.33 1.51
C ALA A 115 -3.94 -8.24 2.66
N GLU A 116 -4.94 -7.36 2.54
CA GLU A 116 -6.01 -7.21 3.53
C GLU A 116 -6.89 -8.46 3.63
N GLU A 117 -7.03 -9.25 2.56
CA GLU A 117 -7.72 -10.54 2.62
C GLU A 117 -7.04 -11.51 3.60
N ASP A 118 -5.71 -11.57 3.59
CA ASP A 118 -4.93 -12.38 4.53
C ASP A 118 -5.00 -11.80 5.95
N LEU A 119 -5.00 -10.46 6.11
CA LEU A 119 -5.12 -9.80 7.42
C LEU A 119 -6.46 -10.09 8.12
N LYS A 120 -7.51 -10.51 7.40
CA LYS A 120 -8.77 -10.93 8.03
C LYS A 120 -8.57 -12.11 9.01
N GLN A 121 -7.53 -12.92 8.81
CA GLN A 121 -7.18 -14.03 9.70
C GLN A 121 -6.73 -13.57 11.10
N LEU A 122 -6.32 -12.31 11.26
CA LEU A 122 -5.97 -11.70 12.54
C LEU A 122 -7.12 -11.80 13.56
N LYS A 123 -8.38 -11.75 13.11
CA LYS A 123 -9.56 -11.95 13.97
C LYS A 123 -9.63 -13.37 14.56
N GLY A 124 -9.01 -14.36 13.90
CA GLY A 124 -8.91 -15.74 14.38
C GLY A 124 -7.98 -15.91 15.58
N ILE A 125 -7.06 -14.96 15.83
CA ILE A 125 -6.16 -14.99 17.00
C ILE A 125 -6.98 -14.90 18.30
N THR A 126 -8.01 -14.05 18.34
CA THR A 126 -8.90 -13.94 19.50
C THR A 126 -9.60 -15.27 19.80
N ALA A 127 -10.14 -15.93 18.77
CA ALA A 127 -10.80 -17.23 18.93
C ALA A 127 -9.82 -18.32 19.38
N THR A 128 -8.55 -18.20 18.98
CA THR A 128 -7.50 -19.17 19.30
C THR A 128 -7.13 -19.19 20.77
N TYR A 129 -7.07 -18.02 21.43
CA TYR A 129 -6.61 -17.93 22.82
C TYR A 129 -7.73 -17.76 23.84
N ARG A 130 -8.85 -17.13 23.47
CA ARG A 130 -9.96 -16.86 24.39
C ARG A 130 -10.54 -18.14 24.97
N MET A 131 -10.46 -18.29 26.30
CA MET A 131 -11.01 -19.45 27.04
C MET A 131 -10.44 -20.79 26.56
N THR A 132 -9.18 -20.82 26.13
CA THR A 132 -8.50 -22.04 25.72
C THR A 132 -7.31 -22.33 26.64
N ASN A 133 -7.12 -23.60 27.00
CA ASN A 133 -5.90 -24.06 27.67
C ASN A 133 -4.70 -24.18 26.70
N LYS A 134 -4.69 -23.40 25.60
CA LYS A 134 -3.58 -23.44 24.64
C LYS A 134 -2.30 -22.94 25.30
N PRO A 135 -1.15 -23.58 24.98
CA PRO A 135 0.15 -23.12 25.44
C PRO A 135 0.48 -21.76 24.84
N LEU A 136 1.52 -21.11 25.39
CA LEU A 136 2.01 -19.85 24.87
C LEU A 136 2.45 -19.99 23.41
N PRO A 137 2.20 -18.97 22.57
CA PRO A 137 2.70 -18.98 21.20
C PRO A 137 4.22 -18.98 21.17
N VAL A 138 4.77 -19.80 20.29
CA VAL A 138 6.24 -19.92 20.05
C VAL A 138 6.62 -19.68 18.58
N ARG A 139 5.63 -19.51 17.71
CA ARG A 139 5.79 -19.24 16.28
C ARG A 139 4.79 -18.19 15.82
N HIS A 140 5.14 -17.48 14.76
CA HIS A 140 4.21 -16.59 14.08
C HIS A 140 3.06 -17.36 13.44
N SER A 141 1.95 -16.66 13.19
CA SER A 141 0.77 -17.17 12.52
C SER A 141 1.08 -17.51 11.04
N PRO A 142 0.44 -18.54 10.46
CA PRO A 142 0.71 -18.96 9.08
C PRO A 142 0.43 -17.88 8.02
N TYR A 143 -0.54 -16.99 8.26
CA TYR A 143 -0.91 -15.95 7.29
C TYR A 143 0.20 -14.93 7.04
N VAL A 144 1.11 -14.72 8.02
CA VAL A 144 2.16 -13.70 7.95
C VAL A 144 3.09 -13.92 6.76
N SER A 145 3.38 -15.18 6.44
CA SER A 145 4.22 -15.57 5.30
C SER A 145 3.53 -15.31 3.95
N GLY A 146 2.21 -15.17 3.91
CA GLY A 146 1.44 -14.83 2.71
C GLY A 146 1.33 -13.33 2.44
N LEU A 147 1.47 -12.51 3.48
CA LEU A 147 1.04 -11.10 3.45
C LEU A 147 1.74 -10.25 2.38
N LEU A 148 3.04 -10.47 2.15
CA LEU A 148 3.82 -9.73 1.15
C LEU A 148 3.95 -10.47 -0.19
N ARG A 149 3.35 -11.66 -0.32
CA ARG A 149 3.39 -12.44 -1.57
C ARG A 149 2.79 -11.69 -2.76
N PRO A 150 1.65 -10.97 -2.65
CA PRO A 150 1.11 -10.21 -3.77
C PRO A 150 2.05 -9.12 -4.27
N VAL A 151 2.76 -8.46 -3.35
CA VAL A 151 3.73 -7.40 -3.65
C VAL A 151 4.93 -7.98 -4.39
N LYS A 152 5.51 -9.05 -3.85
CA LYS A 152 6.64 -9.75 -4.45
C LYS A 152 6.30 -10.25 -5.86
N ALA A 153 5.18 -10.96 -6.00
CA ALA A 153 4.74 -11.51 -7.28
C ALA A 153 4.47 -10.43 -8.34
N PHE A 154 3.98 -9.26 -7.92
CA PHE A 154 3.78 -8.13 -8.82
C PHE A 154 5.11 -7.55 -9.30
N LEU A 155 6.05 -7.26 -8.38
CA LEU A 155 7.31 -6.60 -8.71
C LEU A 155 8.28 -7.50 -9.49
N GLU A 156 8.24 -8.81 -9.24
CA GLU A 156 9.05 -9.82 -9.95
C GLU A 156 8.40 -10.28 -11.26
N GLY A 157 7.18 -9.83 -11.56
CA GLY A 157 6.48 -10.20 -12.79
C GLY A 157 7.12 -9.60 -14.03
N GLU A 158 7.11 -10.34 -15.14
CA GLU A 158 7.74 -9.98 -16.43
C GLU A 158 7.42 -8.56 -16.89
N ARG A 159 6.18 -8.11 -16.73
CA ARG A 159 5.77 -6.76 -17.11
C ARG A 159 6.38 -5.68 -16.21
N ALA A 160 6.43 -5.90 -14.90
CA ALA A 160 7.04 -4.96 -13.98
C ALA A 160 8.55 -4.86 -14.25
N THR A 161 9.21 -5.98 -14.54
CA THR A 161 10.64 -5.98 -14.89
C THR A 161 10.94 -5.36 -16.25
N THR A 162 9.99 -5.41 -17.19
CA THR A 162 10.17 -4.88 -18.56
C THR A 162 9.88 -3.39 -18.66
N TYR A 163 8.80 -2.92 -18.03
CA TYR A 163 8.27 -1.57 -18.27
C TYR A 163 8.55 -0.58 -17.14
N LEU A 164 8.83 -1.06 -15.92
CA LEU A 164 9.08 -0.18 -14.77
C LEU A 164 10.57 0.00 -14.52
N THR A 165 10.97 1.25 -14.28
CA THR A 165 12.32 1.54 -13.79
C THR A 165 12.48 1.07 -12.35
N GLU A 166 13.72 0.84 -11.92
CA GLU A 166 14.03 0.45 -10.54
C GLU A 166 13.44 1.42 -9.51
N GLU A 167 13.45 2.72 -9.81
CA GLU A 167 12.93 3.78 -8.96
C GLU A 167 11.43 3.61 -8.74
N VAL A 168 10.66 3.40 -9.83
CA VAL A 168 9.20 3.19 -9.73
C VAL A 168 8.89 1.90 -8.97
N ARG A 169 9.67 0.84 -9.17
CA ARG A 169 9.47 -0.41 -8.43
C ARG A 169 9.73 -0.23 -6.93
N LYS A 170 10.76 0.54 -6.55
CA LYS A 170 11.05 0.89 -5.15
C LYS A 170 9.95 1.77 -4.54
N GLU A 171 9.44 2.75 -5.29
CA GLU A 171 8.33 3.59 -4.86
C GLU A 171 7.05 2.77 -4.63
N LEU A 172 6.71 1.86 -5.56
CA LEU A 172 5.57 0.96 -5.42
C LEU A 172 5.72 0.01 -4.25
N LEU A 173 6.92 -0.56 -4.06
CA LEU A 173 7.23 -1.42 -2.92
C LEU A 173 7.03 -0.68 -1.60
N LEU A 174 7.65 0.50 -1.45
CA LEU A 174 7.58 1.28 -0.22
C LEU A 174 6.16 1.76 0.06
N GLY A 175 5.47 2.31 -0.96
CA GLY A 175 4.09 2.78 -0.83
C GLY A 175 3.13 1.66 -0.44
N THR A 176 3.30 0.47 -1.02
CA THR A 176 2.49 -0.71 -0.68
C THR A 176 2.80 -1.24 0.72
N ALA A 177 4.08 -1.31 1.10
CA ALA A 177 4.49 -1.70 2.44
C ALA A 177 3.90 -0.77 3.51
N ILE A 178 3.92 0.55 3.29
CA ILE A 178 3.29 1.53 4.19
C ILE A 178 1.78 1.27 4.28
N ALA A 179 1.08 1.15 3.15
CA ALA A 179 -0.37 0.96 3.13
C ALA A 179 -0.82 -0.35 3.83
N ILE A 180 -0.10 -1.46 3.61
CA ILE A 180 -0.36 -2.73 4.29
C ILE A 180 -0.10 -2.60 5.80
N THR A 181 1.00 -1.94 6.17
CA THR A 181 1.37 -1.76 7.57
C THR A 181 0.37 -0.86 8.32
N ASP A 182 -0.16 0.19 7.68
CA ASP A 182 -1.21 1.03 8.24
C ASP A 182 -2.47 0.21 8.53
N CYS A 183 -2.89 -0.64 7.58
CA CYS A 183 -4.03 -1.52 7.75
C CYS A 183 -3.79 -2.53 8.89
N TYR A 184 -2.62 -3.16 8.93
CA TYR A 184 -2.24 -4.08 10.00
C TYR A 184 -2.24 -3.37 11.37
N SER A 185 -1.54 -2.24 11.49
CA SER A 185 -1.46 -1.45 12.71
C SER A 185 -2.86 -1.12 13.25
N LYS A 186 -3.76 -0.67 12.37
CA LYS A 186 -5.15 -0.38 12.73
C LYS A 186 -5.88 -1.62 13.26
N LEU A 187 -5.88 -2.71 12.48
CA LEU A 187 -6.60 -3.94 12.84
C LEU A 187 -6.08 -4.56 14.15
N ALA A 188 -4.76 -4.59 14.35
CA ALA A 188 -4.14 -5.11 15.56
C ALA A 188 -4.47 -4.22 16.78
N THR A 189 -4.41 -2.90 16.64
CA THR A 189 -4.77 -1.97 17.72
C THR A 189 -6.23 -2.13 18.12
N GLU A 190 -7.14 -2.23 17.15
CA GLU A 190 -8.55 -2.50 17.39
C GLU A 190 -8.74 -3.83 18.13
N LEU A 191 -8.07 -4.90 17.69
CA LEU A 191 -8.13 -6.23 18.30
C LEU A 191 -7.67 -6.22 19.76
N VAL A 192 -6.49 -5.65 20.03
CA VAL A 192 -5.90 -5.56 21.38
C VAL A 192 -6.75 -4.69 22.28
N SER A 193 -7.26 -3.56 21.78
CA SER A 193 -8.12 -2.67 22.56
C SER A 193 -9.42 -3.35 22.98
N LEU A 194 -10.02 -4.16 22.09
CA LEU A 194 -11.23 -4.93 22.38
C LEU A 194 -10.94 -6.02 23.41
N ALA A 195 -9.84 -6.77 23.25
CA ALA A 195 -9.43 -7.81 24.20
C ALA A 195 -9.25 -7.24 25.61
N ARG A 196 -8.48 -6.14 25.75
CA ARG A 196 -8.25 -5.46 27.03
C ARG A 196 -9.57 -4.95 27.67
N LYS A 197 -10.49 -4.39 26.88
CA LYS A 197 -11.80 -3.92 27.38
C LYS A 197 -12.68 -5.08 27.85
N THR A 198 -12.72 -6.18 27.10
CA THR A 198 -13.49 -7.37 27.46
C THR A 198 -12.95 -8.00 28.73
N GLU A 199 -11.63 -8.15 28.85
CA GLU A 199 -10.98 -8.68 30.05
C GLU A 199 -11.26 -7.82 31.29
N SER A 200 -11.08 -6.50 31.21
CA SER A 200 -11.38 -5.59 32.32
C SER A 200 -12.85 -5.69 32.77
N SER A 201 -13.77 -5.84 31.82
CA SER A 201 -15.20 -6.01 32.09
C SER A 201 -15.47 -7.34 32.82
N LEU A 202 -14.88 -8.44 32.36
CA LEU A 202 -14.98 -9.75 33.01
C LEU A 202 -14.37 -9.75 34.41
N GLN A 203 -13.23 -9.07 34.59
CA GLN A 203 -12.58 -8.94 35.89
C GLN A 203 -13.48 -8.21 36.89
N LYS A 204 -14.12 -7.11 36.49
CA LYS A 204 -15.10 -6.38 37.33
C LYS A 204 -16.30 -7.26 37.71
N ILE A 205 -16.82 -8.05 36.77
CA ILE A 205 -17.93 -8.99 37.02
C ILE A 205 -17.50 -10.07 38.02
N ARG A 206 -16.32 -10.67 37.85
CA ARG A 206 -15.76 -11.67 38.77
C ARG A 206 -15.58 -11.10 40.18
N GLN A 207 -14.99 -9.92 40.31
CA GLN A 207 -14.83 -9.23 41.59
C GLN A 207 -16.19 -8.91 42.25
N GLY A 208 -17.19 -8.47 41.47
CA GLY A 208 -18.55 -8.21 41.97
C GLY A 208 -19.27 -9.47 42.44
N ALA A 209 -19.07 -10.61 41.77
CA ALA A 209 -19.61 -11.90 42.20
C ALA A 209 -18.92 -12.41 43.48
N GLN A 210 -17.59 -12.27 43.58
CA GLN A 210 -16.81 -12.67 44.77
C GLN A 210 -17.19 -11.84 46.01
N ARG A 211 -17.37 -10.52 45.86
CA ARG A 211 -17.84 -9.65 46.95
C ARG A 211 -19.21 -10.07 47.49
N ARG A 212 -20.11 -10.57 46.65
CA ARG A 212 -21.42 -11.10 47.07
C ARG A 212 -21.34 -12.49 47.71
N ALA A 213 -20.33 -13.28 47.36
CA ALA A 213 -20.13 -14.63 47.87
C ALA A 213 -19.32 -14.70 49.18
N GLY A 214 -18.88 -13.56 49.74
CA GLY A 214 -18.14 -13.50 51.00
C GLY A 214 -16.76 -14.16 50.96
N THR A 215 -16.23 -14.45 49.77
CA THR A 215 -14.94 -15.12 49.59
C THR A 215 -13.85 -14.07 49.38
N SER A 216 -12.99 -13.89 50.39
CA SER A 216 -11.72 -13.16 50.23
C SER A 216 -10.73 -14.10 49.54
N SER A 217 -10.25 -13.71 48.36
CA SER A 217 -9.21 -14.47 47.65
C SER A 217 -7.96 -13.62 47.52
N ASP A 218 -6.95 -13.98 48.31
CA ASP A 218 -5.56 -13.55 48.20
C ASP A 218 -4.78 -14.41 47.18
N VAL A 219 -5.50 -15.10 46.28
CA VAL A 219 -4.88 -15.85 45.19
C VAL A 219 -4.74 -14.92 43.99
N SER A 220 -3.60 -14.25 43.91
CA SER A 220 -3.10 -13.68 42.67
C SER A 220 -2.86 -14.84 41.69
N ASP A 221 -3.85 -15.09 40.82
CA ASP A 221 -3.67 -15.95 39.65
C ASP A 221 -2.55 -15.35 38.79
N HIS A 222 -1.32 -15.80 39.01
CA HIS A 222 -0.15 -15.54 38.17
C HIS A 222 -0.25 -16.22 36.79
N SER A 223 -1.45 -16.62 36.37
CA SER A 223 -1.70 -17.15 35.04
C SER A 223 -1.68 -16.00 34.02
N ILE A 224 -0.82 -16.13 33.01
CA ILE A 224 -0.76 -15.20 31.87
C ILE A 224 -2.16 -15.08 31.26
N SER A 225 -2.63 -13.84 31.09
CA SER A 225 -3.98 -13.59 30.59
C SER A 225 -4.15 -14.03 29.13
N ASP A 226 -5.39 -14.31 28.72
CA ASP A 226 -5.71 -14.55 27.31
C ASP A 226 -5.30 -13.36 26.43
N THR A 227 -5.42 -12.13 26.95
CA THR A 227 -4.99 -10.91 26.28
C THR A 227 -3.48 -10.86 26.09
N ASP A 228 -2.69 -11.28 27.08
CA ASP A 228 -1.23 -11.35 26.99
C ASP A 228 -0.79 -12.42 25.99
N LYS A 229 -1.47 -13.58 25.94
CA LYS A 229 -1.23 -14.60 24.92
C LYS A 229 -1.49 -14.07 23.51
N MET A 230 -2.58 -13.30 23.33
CA MET A 230 -2.89 -12.65 22.07
C MET A 230 -1.83 -11.61 21.68
N CYS A 231 -1.39 -10.77 22.61
CA CYS A 231 -0.32 -9.78 22.36
C CYS A 231 0.99 -10.48 22.00
N MET A 232 1.33 -11.58 22.69
CA MET A 232 2.51 -12.40 22.38
C MET A 232 2.45 -13.01 20.98
N GLN A 233 1.28 -13.52 20.55
CA GLN A 233 1.11 -14.02 19.19
C GLN A 233 1.33 -12.90 18.17
N LEU A 234 0.65 -11.77 18.34
CA LEU A 234 0.82 -10.62 17.44
C LEU A 234 2.27 -10.12 17.43
N PHE A 235 2.97 -10.18 18.57
CA PHE A 235 4.37 -9.80 18.66
C PHE A 235 5.29 -10.70 17.83
N LEU A 236 5.05 -12.02 17.82
CA LEU A 236 5.76 -12.95 16.94
C LEU A 236 5.41 -12.70 15.47
N ASP A 237 4.14 -12.40 15.19
CA ASP A 237 3.65 -12.13 13.85
C ASP A 237 4.31 -10.87 13.25
N ILE A 238 4.43 -9.80 14.02
CA ILE A 238 5.02 -8.55 13.52
C ILE A 238 6.55 -8.62 13.39
N GLN A 239 7.23 -9.44 14.20
CA GLN A 239 8.65 -9.71 14.03
C GLN A 239 8.90 -10.43 12.70
N GLU A 240 8.10 -11.46 12.40
CA GLU A 240 8.19 -12.15 11.12
C GLU A 240 7.81 -11.25 9.95
N TYR A 241 6.76 -10.44 10.09
CA TYR A 241 6.40 -9.44 9.09
C TYR A 241 7.54 -8.44 8.82
N GLY A 242 8.21 -7.97 9.88
CA GLY A 242 9.38 -7.09 9.75
C GLY A 242 10.55 -7.75 9.03
N ARG A 243 10.83 -9.03 9.31
CA ARG A 243 11.83 -9.82 8.57
C ARG A 243 11.45 -9.98 7.09
N ASN A 244 10.17 -10.20 6.79
CA ASN A 244 9.68 -10.29 5.41
C ASN A 244 9.79 -8.95 4.66
N LEU A 245 9.57 -7.81 5.34
CA LEU A 245 9.82 -6.48 4.78
C LEU A 245 11.31 -6.27 4.48
N ALA A 246 12.19 -6.63 5.43
CA ALA A 246 13.64 -6.51 5.26
C ALA A 246 14.16 -7.36 4.09
N ALA A 247 13.59 -8.55 3.89
CA ALA A 247 13.92 -9.42 2.75
C ALA A 247 13.56 -8.81 1.38
N LEU A 248 12.62 -7.85 1.35
CA LEU A 248 12.29 -7.06 0.15
C LEU A 248 13.09 -5.75 0.07
N GLY A 249 13.96 -5.46 1.05
CA GLY A 249 14.73 -4.22 1.13
C GLY A 249 14.00 -3.05 1.79
N VAL A 250 12.92 -3.32 2.55
CA VAL A 250 12.20 -2.30 3.32
C VAL A 250 12.56 -2.42 4.80
N ASP A 251 13.15 -1.37 5.36
CA ASP A 251 13.36 -1.27 6.80
C ASP A 251 12.05 -0.87 7.50
N ALA A 252 11.46 -1.82 8.21
CA ALA A 252 10.21 -1.65 8.94
C ALA A 252 10.28 -0.54 10.00
N ALA A 253 11.46 -0.28 10.59
CA ALA A 253 11.62 0.75 11.62
C ALA A 253 11.35 2.17 11.07
N ASN A 254 11.54 2.38 9.77
CA ASN A 254 11.26 3.65 9.11
C ASN A 254 9.76 3.90 8.88
N ILE A 255 8.91 2.88 9.01
CA ILE A 255 7.46 3.01 8.84
C ILE A 255 6.82 3.42 10.17
N PRO A 256 6.18 4.60 10.28
CA PRO A 256 5.59 5.06 11.54
C PRO A 256 4.51 4.12 12.10
N SER A 257 3.65 3.56 11.24
CA SER A 257 2.63 2.60 11.67
C SER A 257 3.22 1.28 12.14
N TYR A 258 4.37 0.85 11.62
CA TYR A 258 5.08 -0.32 12.16
C TYR A 258 5.56 -0.05 13.59
N ARG A 259 6.11 1.14 13.86
CA ARG A 259 6.53 1.54 15.21
C ARG A 259 5.35 1.57 16.18
N SER A 260 4.22 2.13 15.76
CA SER A 260 2.98 2.12 16.57
C SER A 260 2.47 0.69 16.83
N LEU A 261 2.50 -0.17 15.80
CA LEU A 261 2.14 -1.57 15.92
C LEU A 261 3.07 -2.31 16.89
N TRP A 262 4.38 -2.09 16.80
CA TRP A 262 5.37 -2.62 17.73
C TRP A 262 5.05 -2.22 19.17
N GLN A 263 4.84 -0.92 19.42
CA GLN A 263 4.48 -0.42 20.75
C GLN A 263 3.16 -1.00 21.28
N CYS A 264 2.22 -1.33 20.39
CA CYS A 264 0.92 -1.89 20.77
C CYS A 264 1.04 -3.31 21.36
N VAL A 265 1.93 -4.14 20.81
CA VAL A 265 1.98 -5.59 21.08
C VAL A 265 3.26 -6.08 21.74
N ALA A 266 4.35 -5.31 21.68
CA ALA A 266 5.61 -5.71 22.27
C ALA A 266 5.53 -5.75 23.82
N PRO A 267 6.23 -6.70 24.46
CA PRO A 267 6.45 -6.69 25.90
C PRO A 267 7.06 -5.37 26.38
N SER A 268 6.73 -4.95 27.60
CA SER A 268 7.12 -3.63 28.15
C SER A 268 8.63 -3.36 28.10
N ASP A 269 9.46 -4.39 28.25
CA ASP A 269 10.92 -4.34 28.18
C ASP A 269 11.47 -4.17 26.74
N ARG A 270 10.65 -4.45 25.71
CA ARG A 270 11.02 -4.38 24.29
C ARG A 270 10.30 -3.30 23.49
N GLN A 271 9.39 -2.54 24.09
CA GLN A 271 8.59 -1.51 23.38
C GLN A 271 9.43 -0.38 22.75
N ASN A 272 10.59 -0.06 23.33
CA ASN A 272 11.42 1.06 22.89
C ASN A 272 12.50 0.68 21.87
N VAL A 273 12.69 -0.62 21.60
CA VAL A 273 13.76 -1.13 20.72
C VAL A 273 13.18 -2.14 19.75
N ILE A 274 13.18 -1.80 18.47
CA ILE A 274 12.79 -2.72 17.40
C ILE A 274 14.00 -3.60 17.08
N SER A 275 13.89 -4.89 17.39
CA SER A 275 14.88 -5.93 17.10
C SER A 275 14.17 -7.08 16.39
N LEU A 276 14.46 -7.23 15.09
CA LEU A 276 13.85 -8.22 14.18
C LEU A 276 14.63 -9.53 14.14
#